data_AF-A0A0U1DYP9-F1
#
_entry.id   AF-A0A0U1DYP9-F1
#
_cell.length_a   1.000
_cell.length_b   1.000
_cell.length_c   1.000
_cell.angle_alpha   90.00
_cell.angle_beta   90.00
_cell.angle_gamma   90.00
#
_symmetry.space_group_name_H-M   'P 1'
#
loop_
_entity.id
_entity.type
_entity.pdbx_description
1 polymer ?
#
loop_
_entity_poly.entity_id
_entity_poly.type
_entity_poly.pdbx_seq_one_letter_code
_entity_poly.pdbx_strand_id
1 'polypeptide(L)'
;MPKSSGPRPRLTLAERIQIEIGVKVNESLNSIGKRLGRAASTIKYELDVNGVDHNDGRKSGYRRKEAFGARQSGKTAVVRYDALMAQSRSEERARRPQPGKLARNQVLHDEVQAKLLDEHSPEQIAAR
;
A
#
# COMPACT_ATOMS: atom_id res chain seq x y z
N MET A 1 20.16 2.75 -9.31
CA MET A 1 19.46 1.48 -9.62
C MET A 1 18.64 1.06 -8.42
N PRO A 2 17.37 0.65 -8.57
CA PRO A 2 16.55 0.21 -7.45
C PRO A 2 17.18 -1.04 -6.81
N LYS A 3 17.44 -1.02 -5.50
CA LYS A 3 18.14 -2.07 -4.77
C LYS A 3 17.26 -3.33 -4.62
N SER A 4 17.84 -4.51 -4.86
CA SER A 4 17.16 -5.83 -4.78
C SER A 4 17.10 -6.43 -3.36
N SER A 5 17.74 -5.81 -2.37
CA SER A 5 17.82 -6.32 -1.00
C SER A 5 16.95 -5.48 -0.05
N GLY A 6 16.04 -6.15 0.67
CA GLY A 6 15.13 -5.56 1.64
C GLY A 6 13.65 -5.86 1.34
N PRO A 7 12.72 -5.56 2.27
CA PRO A 7 11.29 -5.65 2.01
C PRO A 7 10.96 -4.83 0.76
N ARG A 8 10.25 -5.42 -0.20
CA ARG A 8 9.83 -4.70 -1.42
C ARG A 8 9.11 -3.41 -1.00
N PRO A 9 9.58 -2.22 -1.40
CA PRO A 9 8.99 -0.96 -0.95
C PRO A 9 7.54 -0.90 -1.40
N ARG A 10 6.66 -0.45 -0.49
CA ARG A 10 5.24 -0.23 -0.80
C ARG A 10 5.11 0.71 -1.99
N LEU A 11 4.00 0.61 -2.72
CA LEU A 11 3.70 1.58 -3.76
C LEU A 11 3.63 2.98 -3.14
N THR A 12 4.25 3.94 -3.79
CA THR A 12 4.17 5.37 -3.48
C THR A 12 2.87 5.95 -4.01
N LEU A 13 2.47 7.12 -3.51
CA LEU A 13 1.31 7.85 -4.05
C LEU A 13 1.48 8.12 -5.56
N ALA A 14 2.68 8.53 -5.99
CA ALA A 14 2.96 8.79 -7.41
C ALA A 14 2.73 7.53 -8.28
N GLU A 15 3.22 6.37 -7.83
CA GLU A 15 2.97 5.10 -8.53
C GLU A 15 1.48 4.75 -8.56
N ARG A 16 0.73 4.98 -7.47
CA ARG A 16 -0.72 4.78 -7.44
C ARG A 16 -1.46 5.69 -8.42
N ILE A 17 -1.09 6.97 -8.52
CA ILE A 17 -1.66 7.91 -9.50
C ILE A 17 -1.41 7.41 -10.93
N GLN A 18 -0.20 6.90 -11.20
CA GLN A 18 0.12 6.35 -12.52
C GLN A 18 -0.62 5.05 -12.84
N ILE A 19 -0.93 4.24 -11.83
CA ILE A 19 -1.82 3.08 -11.95
C ILE A 19 -3.23 3.57 -12.29
N GLU A 20 -3.75 4.58 -11.60
CA GLU A 20 -5.07 5.16 -11.86
C GLU A 20 -5.21 5.68 -13.29
N ILE A 21 -4.22 6.44 -13.76
CA ILE A 21 -4.16 6.92 -15.15
C ILE A 21 -4.17 5.73 -16.12
N GLY A 22 -3.29 4.73 -15.89
CA GLY A 22 -3.20 3.54 -16.72
C GLY A 22 -4.51 2.75 -16.79
N VAL A 23 -5.21 2.61 -15.66
CA VAL A 23 -6.53 1.98 -15.58
C VAL A 23 -7.56 2.78 -16.39
N LYS A 24 -7.60 4.10 -16.25
CA LYS A 24 -8.54 4.99 -16.97
C LYS A 24 -8.38 4.93 -18.48
N VAL A 25 -7.14 4.79 -18.97
CA VAL A 25 -6.84 4.68 -20.41
C VAL A 25 -6.83 3.22 -20.91
N ASN A 26 -7.28 2.26 -20.09
CA ASN A 26 -7.29 0.83 -20.41
C ASN A 26 -5.92 0.22 -20.78
N GLU A 27 -4.82 0.77 -20.25
CA GLU A 27 -3.48 0.21 -20.39
C GLU A 27 -3.43 -1.24 -19.83
N SER A 28 -2.49 -2.09 -20.26
CA SER A 28 -2.33 -3.44 -19.71
C SER A 28 -1.52 -3.42 -18.40
N LEU A 29 -1.73 -4.40 -17.51
CA LEU A 29 -0.94 -4.51 -16.26
C LEU A 29 0.56 -4.59 -16.52
N ASN A 30 0.95 -5.27 -17.60
CA ASN A 30 2.35 -5.43 -17.98
C ASN A 30 2.97 -4.09 -18.43
N SER A 31 2.23 -3.29 -19.19
CA SER A 31 2.69 -1.96 -19.62
C SER A 31 2.83 -1.00 -18.44
N ILE A 32 1.81 -0.93 -17.57
CA ILE A 32 1.86 -0.14 -16.33
C ILE A 32 3.05 -0.58 -15.48
N GLY A 33 3.22 -1.89 -15.29
CA GLY A 33 4.32 -2.45 -14.51
C GLY A 33 5.70 -2.08 -15.09
N LYS A 34 5.90 -2.27 -16.40
CA LYS A 34 7.15 -1.90 -17.09
C LYS A 34 7.46 -0.42 -16.92
N ARG A 35 6.48 0.46 -17.12
CA ARG A 35 6.61 1.92 -16.99
C ARG A 35 6.99 2.35 -15.57
N LEU A 36 6.50 1.64 -14.56
CA LEU A 36 6.79 1.92 -13.14
C LEU A 36 7.99 1.14 -12.58
N GLY A 37 8.62 0.25 -13.35
CA GLY A 37 9.63 -0.66 -12.84
C GLY A 37 9.09 -1.65 -11.79
N ARG A 38 7.80 -2.01 -11.88
CA ARG A 38 7.11 -2.92 -10.96
C ARG A 38 6.60 -4.16 -11.70
N ALA A 39 6.46 -5.27 -10.97
CA ALA A 39 5.87 -6.47 -11.53
C ALA A 39 4.37 -6.24 -11.81
N ALA A 40 3.86 -6.80 -12.91
CA ALA A 40 2.43 -6.76 -13.23
C ALA A 40 1.55 -7.37 -12.12
N SER A 41 2.09 -8.34 -11.37
CA SER A 41 1.45 -8.92 -10.19
C SER A 41 1.26 -7.92 -9.04
N THR A 42 2.18 -6.96 -8.88
CA THR A 42 2.06 -5.86 -7.91
C THR A 42 0.89 -4.95 -8.28
N ILE A 43 0.79 -4.57 -9.55
CA ILE A 43 -0.32 -3.74 -10.04
C ILE A 43 -1.65 -4.47 -9.85
N LYS A 44 -1.71 -5.75 -10.21
CA LYS A 44 -2.90 -6.59 -9.99
C LYS A 44 -3.29 -6.65 -8.51
N TYR A 45 -2.34 -6.89 -7.62
CA TYR A 45 -2.60 -6.98 -6.18
C TYR A 45 -3.16 -5.67 -5.65
N GLU A 46 -2.56 -4.54 -6.03
CA GLU A 46 -3.04 -3.20 -5.67
C GLU A 46 -4.50 -2.99 -6.13
N LEU A 47 -4.82 -3.35 -7.38
CA LEU A 47 -6.17 -3.22 -7.92
C LEU A 47 -7.17 -4.18 -7.27
N ASP A 48 -6.78 -5.41 -6.96
CA ASP A 48 -7.64 -6.39 -6.28
C ASP A 48 -7.96 -5.98 -4.84
N VAL A 49 -7.03 -5.31 -4.17
CA VAL A 49 -7.15 -4.91 -2.76
C VAL A 49 -7.82 -3.55 -2.59
N ASN A 50 -7.66 -2.64 -3.55
CA ASN A 50 -8.11 -1.26 -3.43
C ASN A 50 -9.10 -0.82 -4.54
N GLY A 51 -9.33 -1.60 -5.59
CA GLY A 51 -10.34 -1.32 -6.62
C GLY A 51 -11.77 -1.49 -6.08
N VAL A 52 -12.72 -0.67 -6.56
CA VAL A 52 -14.02 -0.47 -5.88
C VAL A 52 -15.16 -1.43 -6.27
N ASP A 53 -14.89 -2.54 -6.95
CA ASP A 53 -15.91 -3.57 -7.24
C ASP A 53 -15.86 -4.70 -6.21
N HIS A 54 -16.16 -4.40 -4.94
CA HIS A 54 -16.26 -5.42 -3.88
C HIS A 54 -17.70 -5.95 -3.67
N ASN A 55 -18.70 -5.41 -4.38
CA ASN A 55 -20.12 -5.68 -4.12
C ASN A 55 -20.58 -7.11 -4.47
N ASP A 56 -19.79 -7.88 -5.22
CA ASP A 56 -20.11 -9.28 -5.57
C ASP A 56 -19.14 -10.30 -4.96
N GLY A 57 -18.25 -9.84 -4.06
CA GLY A 57 -17.19 -10.67 -3.47
C GLY A 57 -16.12 -11.13 -4.46
N ARG A 58 -16.15 -10.66 -5.72
CA ARG A 58 -15.15 -11.01 -6.74
C ARG A 58 -14.01 -10.00 -6.76
N LYS A 59 -12.86 -10.44 -7.27
CA LYS A 59 -11.69 -9.58 -7.49
C LYS A 59 -12.01 -8.50 -8.53
N SER A 60 -11.17 -7.46 -8.60
CA SER A 60 -11.29 -6.25 -9.42
C SER A 60 -11.71 -6.43 -10.88
N GLY A 61 -11.71 -7.65 -11.42
CA GLY A 61 -12.11 -7.92 -12.79
C GLY A 61 -11.04 -7.56 -13.82
N TYR A 62 -9.89 -7.03 -13.39
CA TYR A 62 -8.83 -6.61 -14.30
C TYR A 62 -8.25 -7.77 -15.12
N ARG A 63 -8.13 -8.97 -14.52
CA ARG A 63 -7.71 -10.16 -15.28
C ARG A 63 -8.78 -10.65 -16.25
N ARG A 64 -10.06 -10.28 -16.01
CA ARG A 64 -11.18 -10.67 -16.86
C ARG A 64 -11.09 -10.01 -18.23
N LYS A 65 -10.54 -8.77 -18.35
CA LYS A 65 -10.30 -8.14 -19.65
C LYS A 65 -9.11 -8.74 -20.41
N GLU A 66 -8.12 -9.27 -19.71
CA GLU A 66 -6.91 -9.86 -20.34
C GLU A 66 -7.07 -11.36 -20.66
N ALA A 67 -8.26 -11.96 -20.43
CA ALA A 67 -8.50 -13.37 -20.73
C ALA A 67 -8.84 -13.59 -22.22
N PHE A 68 -8.42 -14.73 -22.77
CA PHE A 68 -8.80 -15.10 -24.14
C PHE A 68 -10.33 -15.18 -24.28
N GLY A 69 -10.89 -14.55 -25.31
CA GLY A 69 -12.34 -14.48 -25.53
C GLY A 69 -13.10 -13.56 -24.57
N ALA A 70 -12.40 -12.75 -23.76
CA ALA A 70 -13.04 -11.81 -22.86
C ALA A 70 -13.81 -10.71 -23.61
N ARG A 71 -15.05 -10.47 -23.19
CA ARG A 71 -15.81 -9.29 -23.60
C ARG A 71 -15.12 -8.06 -23.01
N GLN A 72 -14.52 -7.24 -23.87
CA GLN A 72 -13.88 -5.96 -23.49
C GLN A 72 -14.91 -4.87 -23.13
N SER A 73 -16.20 -5.17 -23.29
CA SER A 73 -17.31 -4.23 -23.13
C SER A 73 -18.25 -4.67 -22.01
N GLY A 74 -18.81 -3.69 -21.31
CA GLY A 74 -19.78 -3.86 -20.23
C GLY A 74 -19.29 -3.29 -18.89
N LYS A 75 -20.24 -3.07 -17.97
CA LYS A 75 -19.98 -2.51 -16.62
C LYS A 75 -18.92 -3.29 -15.83
N THR A 76 -18.85 -4.60 -16.07
CA THR A 76 -17.92 -5.54 -15.41
C THR A 76 -16.49 -5.49 -15.97
N ALA A 77 -16.27 -4.84 -17.12
CA ALA A 77 -14.96 -4.69 -17.75
C ALA A 77 -14.18 -3.46 -17.24
N VAL A 78 -14.86 -2.53 -16.57
CA VAL A 78 -14.25 -1.29 -16.07
C VAL A 78 -13.83 -1.47 -14.62
N VAL A 79 -12.53 -1.45 -14.37
CA VAL A 79 -12.00 -1.40 -13.01
C VAL A 79 -11.97 0.05 -12.56
N ARG A 80 -12.71 0.37 -11.52
CA ARG A 80 -12.62 1.68 -10.86
C ARG A 80 -11.55 1.61 -9.78
N TYR A 81 -10.61 2.53 -9.83
CA TYR A 81 -9.49 2.63 -8.90
C TYR A 81 -9.26 4.11 -8.56
N ASP A 82 -9.00 4.39 -7.28
CA ASP A 82 -8.74 5.73 -6.75
C ASP A 82 -7.42 5.69 -5.97
N ALA A 83 -6.44 6.46 -6.44
CA ALA A 83 -5.10 6.45 -5.87
C ALA A 83 -5.04 7.03 -4.45
N LEU A 84 -5.84 8.06 -4.15
CA LEU A 84 -5.85 8.75 -2.87
C LEU A 84 -6.47 7.85 -1.79
N MET A 85 -7.59 7.20 -2.12
CA MET A 85 -8.23 6.23 -1.23
C MET A 85 -7.32 5.03 -0.96
N ALA A 86 -6.63 4.53 -2.01
CA ALA A 86 -5.67 3.45 -1.86
C ALA A 86 -4.46 3.84 -1.00
N GLN A 87 -3.97 5.09 -1.11
CA GLN A 87 -2.92 5.63 -0.26
C GLN A 87 -3.36 5.69 1.21
N SER A 88 -4.52 6.31 1.48
CA SER A 88 -5.09 6.43 2.84
C SER A 88 -5.27 5.05 3.50
N ARG A 89 -5.82 4.06 2.78
CA ARG A 89 -5.91 2.67 3.26
C ARG A 89 -4.55 2.04 3.52
N SER A 90 -3.56 2.32 2.68
CA SER A 90 -2.20 1.81 2.87
C SER A 90 -1.56 2.40 4.13
N GLU A 91 -1.74 3.69 4.39
CA GLU A 91 -1.28 4.37 5.60
C GLU A 91 -1.99 3.82 6.82
N GLU A 92 -3.31 3.67 6.77
CA GLU A 92 -4.10 3.05 7.83
C GLU A 92 -3.60 1.64 8.19
N ARG A 93 -3.37 0.79 7.18
CA ARG A 93 -2.80 -0.56 7.38
C ARG A 93 -1.35 -0.54 7.85
N ALA A 94 -0.60 0.53 7.56
CA ALA A 94 0.77 0.69 8.01
C ALA A 94 0.84 1.19 9.47
N ARG A 95 -0.22 1.84 9.96
CA ARG A 95 -0.32 2.18 11.39
C ARG A 95 -0.27 0.89 12.20
N ARG A 96 0.69 0.83 13.12
CA ARG A 96 0.83 -0.31 14.04
C ARG A 96 -0.40 -0.37 14.95
N PRO A 97 -1.19 -1.46 14.93
CA PRO A 97 -2.42 -1.55 15.73
C PRO A 97 -2.16 -1.83 17.22
N GLN A 98 -0.89 -1.92 17.65
CA GLN A 98 -0.56 -2.16 19.06
C GLN A 98 0.10 -0.93 19.68
N PRO A 99 -0.41 -0.46 20.84
CA PRO A 99 0.26 0.59 21.59
C PRO A 99 1.71 0.17 21.91
N GLY A 100 2.61 1.14 21.87
CA GLY A 100 4.02 0.93 22.23
C GLY A 100 4.17 0.47 23.68
N LYS A 101 5.35 -0.04 24.05
CA LYS A 101 5.64 -0.49 25.42
C LYS A 101 5.34 0.61 26.46
N LEU A 102 5.69 1.86 26.15
CA LEU A 102 5.44 3.03 26.99
C LEU A 102 3.94 3.30 27.20
N ALA A 103 3.14 3.17 26.14
CA ALA A 103 1.68 3.37 26.23
C ALA A 103 0.95 2.25 26.99
N ARG A 104 1.61 1.11 27.27
CA ARG A 104 1.06 0.01 28.06
C ARG A 104 1.62 -0.08 29.48
N ASN A 105 2.81 0.48 29.73
CA ASN A 105 3.49 0.41 31.02
C ASN A 105 3.80 1.83 31.51
N GLN A 106 2.94 2.32 32.40
CA GLN A 106 3.06 3.67 32.96
C GLN A 106 4.37 3.87 33.73
N VAL A 107 4.84 2.84 34.45
CA VAL A 107 6.12 2.91 35.19
C VAL A 107 7.28 3.14 34.23
N LEU A 108 7.34 2.37 33.14
CA LEU A 108 8.37 2.53 32.11
C LEU A 108 8.25 3.89 31.40
N HIS A 109 7.03 4.36 31.16
CA HIS A 109 6.79 5.68 30.59
C HIS A 109 7.36 6.79 31.48
N ASP A 110 7.06 6.76 32.78
CA ASP A 110 7.48 7.79 33.72
C ASP A 110 8.99 7.78 33.94
N GLU A 111 9.63 6.60 33.95
CA GLU A 111 11.09 6.49 33.98
C GLU A 111 11.75 7.08 32.72
N VAL A 112 11.21 6.80 31.54
CA VAL A 112 11.72 7.37 30.28
C VAL A 112 11.51 8.88 30.26
N GLN A 113 10.37 9.36 30.75
CA GLN A 113 10.04 10.78 30.82
C GLN A 113 10.99 11.52 31.77
N ALA A 114 11.26 10.97 32.96
CA ALA A 114 12.21 11.54 33.91
C ALA A 114 13.62 11.65 33.29
N LYS A 115 14.09 10.63 32.58
CA LYS A 115 15.41 10.66 31.92
C LYS A 115 15.49 11.64 30.76
N LEU A 116 14.40 11.81 30.01
CA LEU A 116 14.32 12.84 28.96
C LEU A 116 14.35 14.24 29.55
N LEU A 117 13.74 14.45 30.73
CA LEU A 117 13.83 15.72 31.47
C LEU A 117 15.26 15.97 31.99
N ASP A 118 15.99 14.91 32.34
CA ASP A 118 17.41 14.95 32.70
C ASP A 118 18.35 14.97 31.46
N GLU A 119 17.83 15.36 30.28
CA GLU A 119 18.57 15.51 29.02
C GLU A 119 19.36 14.27 28.55
N HIS A 120 18.96 13.06 28.96
CA HIS A 120 19.60 11.84 28.48
C HIS A 120 19.29 11.60 27.00
N SER A 121 20.29 11.13 26.26
CA SER A 121 20.09 10.72 24.86
C SER A 121 19.23 9.46 24.75
N PRO A 122 18.49 9.28 23.64
CA PRO A 122 17.70 8.08 23.40
C PRO A 122 18.53 6.78 23.48
N GLU A 123 19.80 6.83 23.08
CA GLU A 123 20.74 5.70 23.11
C GLU A 123 21.11 5.31 24.55
N GLN A 124 21.34 6.30 25.43
CA GLN A 124 21.62 6.06 26.86
C GLN A 124 20.40 5.50 27.60
N ILE A 125 19.19 5.93 27.24
CA ILE A 125 17.95 5.43 27.83
C ILE A 125 17.72 3.97 27.44
N ALA A 126 18.05 3.59 26.19
CA ALA A 126 17.84 2.24 25.67
C ALA A 126 18.93 1.23 26.07
N ALA A 127 20.12 1.69 26.45
CA ALA A 127 21.26 0.84 26.82
C ALA A 127 21.24 0.33 28.27
N ARG A 128 20.19 0.66 29.04
CA ARG A 128 19.96 0.20 30.42
C ARG A 128 18.76 -0.74 30.47
#